data_AF-A0A4Q0NW87-F1
#
_entry.id   AF-A0A4Q0NW87-F1
#
_cell.length_a   1.000
_cell.length_b   1.000
_cell.length_c   1.000
_cell.angle_alpha   90.00
_cell.angle_beta   90.00
_cell.angle_gamma   90.00
#
_symmetry.space_group_name_H-M   'P 1'
#
loop_
_entity.id
_entity.type
_entity.pdbx_description
1 polymer ?
#
loop_
_entity_poly.entity_id
_entity_poly.type
_entity_poly.pdbx_seq_one_letter_code
_entity_poly.pdbx_strand_id
1 'polypeptide(L)'
;MTKKSILISAHYHKALKKLSETYNLSFYKMVEEMINYFSKTGIDPSKPKNESPTRALKELDKRLISFIKAQERDILKPIRSEVYNYTKQLHFQIKALESESSKKFIAIDESSKNRSNAVLKQISMLIALNEENVSKQSEILEELKYQRKVTTAIVLHLNEKSESTVFNKLKQIFE
;
A
#
# COMPACT_ATOMS: atom_id res chain seq x y z
N MET A 1 40.71 27.97 66.53
CA MET A 1 40.03 29.08 65.81
C MET A 1 40.31 30.38 66.52
N THR A 2 40.75 31.40 65.79
CA THR A 2 40.81 32.78 66.29
C THR A 2 39.39 33.35 66.28
N LYS A 3 38.87 33.69 67.46
CA LYS A 3 37.51 34.23 67.58
C LYS A 3 37.52 35.70 67.18
N LYS A 4 36.56 36.12 66.35
CA LYS A 4 36.35 37.51 65.96
C LYS A 4 34.95 37.95 66.39
N SER A 5 34.83 39.19 66.84
CA SER A 5 33.56 39.77 67.30
C SER A 5 32.88 40.51 66.15
N ILE A 6 31.56 40.37 66.04
CA ILE A 6 30.72 41.07 65.05
C ILE A 6 29.74 41.95 65.81
N LEU A 7 29.64 43.22 65.40
CA LEU A 7 28.66 44.16 65.96
C LEU A 7 27.33 44.00 65.23
N ILE A 8 26.26 43.80 65.99
CA ILE A 8 24.89 43.69 65.49
C ILE A 8 23.95 44.52 66.36
N SER A 9 22.91 45.09 65.76
CA SER A 9 21.92 45.86 66.53
C SER A 9 21.13 44.95 67.48
N ALA A 10 20.67 45.51 68.60
CA ALA A 10 19.90 44.76 69.59
C ALA A 10 18.63 44.10 69.00
N HIS A 11 17.99 44.77 68.03
CA HIS A 11 16.84 44.24 67.31
C HIS A 11 17.18 42.95 66.54
N TYR A 12 18.26 42.97 65.75
CA TYR A 12 18.68 41.80 64.97
C TYR A 12 19.31 40.71 65.83
N HIS A 13 19.92 41.04 66.97
CA HIS A 13 20.37 40.06 67.95
C HIS A 13 19.21 39.23 68.53
N LYS A 14 18.07 39.87 68.84
CA LYS A 14 16.85 39.17 69.29
C LYS A 14 16.28 38.25 68.20
N ALA A 15 16.31 38.70 66.94
CA ALA A 15 15.89 37.88 65.80
C ALA A 15 16.84 36.69 65.58
N LEU A 16 18.16 36.92 65.67
CA LEU A 16 19.17 35.88 65.57
C LEU A 16 19.01 34.84 66.69
N LYS A 17 18.67 35.25 67.91
CA LYS A 17 18.36 34.34 69.03
C LYS A 17 17.20 33.42 68.70
N LYS A 18 16.09 33.96 68.19
CA LYS A 18 14.94 33.14 67.76
C LYS A 18 15.30 32.15 66.66
N LEU A 19 16.09 32.58 65.67
CA LEU A 19 16.51 31.71 64.57
C LEU A 19 17.47 30.61 65.05
N SER A 20 18.43 30.95 65.91
CA SER A 20 19.35 30.03 66.57
C SER A 20 18.60 28.94 67.36
N GLU A 21 17.56 29.32 68.11
CA GLU A 21 16.67 28.40 68.80
C GLU A 21 15.85 27.53 67.83
N THR A 22 15.34 28.11 66.74
CA THR A 22 14.52 27.40 65.74
C THR A 22 15.31 26.32 64.99
N TYR A 23 16.54 26.63 64.62
CA TYR A 23 17.41 25.70 63.88
C TYR A 23 18.33 24.88 64.78
N ASN A 24 18.25 25.06 66.11
CA ASN A 24 19.09 24.40 67.10
C ASN A 24 20.60 24.55 66.81
N LEU A 25 21.02 25.76 66.45
CA LEU A 25 22.40 26.09 66.10
C LEU A 25 22.95 27.15 67.03
N SER A 26 24.24 27.08 67.39
CA SER A 26 24.91 28.16 68.10
C SER A 26 25.06 29.40 67.22
N PHE A 27 25.14 30.59 67.84
CA PHE A 27 25.26 31.86 67.12
C PHE A 27 26.40 31.90 66.10
N TYR A 28 27.59 31.43 66.49
CA TYR A 28 28.74 31.45 65.59
C TYR A 28 28.53 30.50 64.40
N LYS A 29 27.98 29.31 64.65
CA LYS A 29 27.75 28.29 63.61
C LYS A 29 26.66 28.75 62.64
N MET A 30 25.63 29.42 63.15
CA MET A 30 24.60 30.02 62.30
C MET A 30 25.19 31.08 61.36
N VAL A 31 26.07 31.95 61.85
CA VAL A 31 26.73 32.96 61.01
C VAL A 31 27.65 32.32 59.98
N GLU A 32 28.42 31.29 60.35
CA GLU A 32 29.25 30.52 59.41
C GLU A 32 28.42 29.86 58.30
N GLU A 33 27.29 29.23 58.66
CA GLU A 33 26.38 28.62 57.68
C GLU A 33 25.70 29.66 56.79
N MET A 34 25.38 30.86 57.31
CA MET A 34 24.86 31.96 56.49
C MET A 34 25.92 32.44 55.48
N ILE A 35 27.18 32.60 55.91
CA ILE A 35 28.29 32.95 55.01
C ILE A 35 28.48 31.88 53.93
N ASN A 36 28.43 30.60 54.30
CA ASN A 36 28.52 29.49 53.37
C ASN A 36 27.32 29.44 52.40
N TYR A 37 26.12 29.72 52.89
CA TYR A 37 24.92 29.74 52.07
C TYR A 37 25.00 30.85 51.02
N PHE A 38 25.30 32.10 51.42
CA PHE A 38 25.38 33.22 50.48
C PHE A 38 26.56 33.09 49.52
N SER A 39 27.71 32.57 49.98
CA SER A 39 28.87 32.36 49.10
C SER A 39 28.61 31.28 48.04
N LYS A 40 27.94 30.18 48.39
CA LYS A 40 27.63 29.09 47.46
C LYS A 40 26.46 29.41 46.54
N THR A 41 25.44 30.12 47.04
CA THR A 41 24.23 30.41 46.26
C THR A 41 24.32 31.70 45.44
N GLY A 42 25.27 32.60 45.77
CA GLY A 42 25.40 33.91 45.11
C GLY A 42 24.21 34.86 45.39
N ILE A 43 23.34 34.49 46.33
CA ILE A 43 22.14 35.24 46.71
C ILE A 43 22.56 36.47 47.50
N ASP A 44 22.18 37.65 47.01
CA ASP A 44 22.47 38.94 47.68
C ASP A 44 21.52 39.14 48.89
N PRO A 45 22.00 39.07 50.14
CA PRO A 45 21.16 39.17 51.34
C PRO A 45 20.50 40.54 51.51
N SER A 46 20.95 41.57 50.79
CA SER A 46 20.37 42.92 50.84
C SER A 46 19.09 43.06 50.00
N LYS A 47 18.85 42.13 49.07
CA LYS A 47 17.70 42.17 48.15
C LYS A 47 16.57 41.26 48.65
N PRO A 48 15.40 41.82 49.03
CA PRO A 48 14.25 41.02 49.47
C PRO A 48 13.58 40.22 48.33
N LYS A 49 14.06 40.39 47.08
CA LYS A 49 13.49 39.82 45.86
C LYS A 49 14.21 38.56 45.35
N ASN A 50 15.09 37.95 46.13
CA ASN A 50 15.65 36.66 45.71
C ASN A 50 14.52 35.63 45.68
N GLU A 51 14.17 35.24 44.46
CA GLU A 51 13.04 34.38 44.16
C GLU A 51 13.16 33.10 44.98
N SER A 52 12.15 32.85 45.82
CA SER A 52 11.97 31.55 46.42
C SER A 52 12.07 30.48 45.31
N PRO A 53 12.85 29.40 45.50
CA PRO A 53 12.95 28.31 44.52
C PRO A 53 11.58 27.82 44.02
N THR A 54 10.55 27.91 44.88
CA THR A 54 9.16 27.59 44.57
C THR A 54 8.54 28.47 43.49
N ARG A 55 8.91 29.76 43.39
CA ARG A 55 8.46 30.65 42.31
C ARG A 55 9.12 30.30 40.98
N ALA A 56 10.42 30.02 41.00
CA ALA A 56 11.15 29.61 39.80
C ALA A 56 10.57 28.31 39.22
N LEU A 57 10.28 27.32 40.08
CA LEU A 57 9.60 26.07 39.69
C LEU A 57 8.23 26.33 39.05
N LYS A 58 7.41 27.20 39.64
CA LYS A 58 6.08 27.54 39.08
C LYS A 58 6.14 28.19 37.71
N GLU A 59 7.13 29.06 37.46
CA GLU A 59 7.31 29.67 36.14
C GLU A 59 7.82 28.67 35.11
N LEU A 60 8.68 27.74 35.53
CA LEU A 60 9.12 26.60 34.71
C LEU A 60 7.93 25.72 34.28
N ASP A 61 7.07 25.35 35.24
CA ASP A 61 5.85 24.56 34.95
C ASP A 61 4.93 25.26 33.96
N LYS A 62 4.70 26.58 34.14
CA LYS A 62 3.88 27.36 33.20
C LYS A 62 4.46 27.35 31.79
N ARG A 63 5.78 27.50 31.65
CA ARG A 63 6.46 27.45 30.34
C ARG A 63 6.34 26.08 29.71
N LEU A 64 6.52 25.01 30.49
CA LEU A 64 6.37 23.64 30.02
C LEU A 64 4.94 23.36 29.52
N ILE A 65 3.92 23.72 30.30
CA ILE A 65 2.52 23.55 29.91
C ILE A 65 2.20 24.36 28.64
N SER A 66 2.72 25.59 28.55
CA SER A 66 2.53 26.44 27.37
C SER A 66 3.18 25.85 26.13
N PHE A 67 4.39 25.29 26.28
CA PHE A 67 5.08 24.59 25.20
C PHE A 67 4.29 23.37 24.73
N ILE A 68 3.82 22.52 25.64
CA ILE A 68 3.02 21.34 25.30
C ILE A 68 1.75 21.75 24.56
N LYS A 69 1.04 22.79 25.02
CA LYS A 69 -0.15 23.31 24.35
C LYS A 69 0.14 23.82 22.94
N ALA A 70 1.27 24.50 22.75
CA ALA A 70 1.70 24.97 21.43
C ALA A 70 2.00 23.77 20.51
N GLN A 71 2.76 22.78 20.98
CA GLN A 71 3.04 21.54 20.23
C GLN A 71 1.75 20.79 19.84
N GLU A 72 0.80 20.69 20.76
CA GLU A 72 -0.49 20.04 20.49
C GLU A 72 -1.28 20.78 19.41
N ARG A 73 -1.39 22.11 19.54
CA ARG A 73 -2.17 22.95 18.63
C ARG A 73 -1.52 23.04 17.24
N ASP A 74 -0.22 23.28 17.20
CA ASP A 74 0.48 23.68 15.99
C ASP A 74 1.02 22.47 15.20
N ILE A 75 1.19 21.31 15.85
CA ILE A 75 1.76 20.11 15.22
C ILE A 75 0.81 18.92 15.29
N LEU A 76 0.43 18.49 16.51
CA LEU A 76 -0.29 17.22 16.66
C LEU A 76 -1.71 17.26 16.08
N LYS A 77 -2.44 18.36 16.26
CA LYS A 77 -3.79 18.52 15.70
C LYS A 77 -3.79 18.56 14.16
N PRO A 78 -2.93 19.33 13.49
CA PRO A 78 -2.78 19.28 12.04
C PRO A 78 -2.45 17.88 11.53
N ILE A 79 -1.44 17.21 12.10
CA ILE A 79 -1.05 15.84 11.69
C ILE A 79 -2.24 14.89 11.80
N ARG A 80 -2.98 14.93 12.90
CA ARG A 80 -4.17 14.09 13.08
C ARG A 80 -5.21 14.35 11.99
N SER A 81 -5.44 15.61 11.64
CA SER A 81 -6.39 16.00 10.59
C SER A 81 -5.93 15.51 9.21
N GLU A 82 -4.66 15.71 8.89
CA GLU A 82 -4.05 15.26 7.64
C GLU A 82 -4.12 13.75 7.48
N VAL A 83 -3.72 12.99 8.50
CA VAL A 83 -3.80 11.52 8.50
C VAL A 83 -5.23 11.03 8.33
N TYR A 84 -6.20 11.68 8.99
CA TYR A 84 -7.61 11.35 8.83
C TYR A 84 -8.10 11.61 7.39
N ASN A 85 -7.80 12.78 6.85
CA ASN A 85 -8.19 13.15 5.49
C ASN A 85 -7.54 12.25 4.45
N TYR A 86 -6.25 11.94 4.62
CA TYR A 86 -5.50 11.03 3.76
C TYR A 86 -6.11 9.62 3.77
N THR A 87 -6.40 9.08 4.96
CA THR A 87 -7.06 7.77 5.10
C THR A 87 -8.43 7.76 4.40
N LYS A 88 -9.20 8.84 4.54
CA LYS A 88 -10.51 8.98 3.87
C LYS A 88 -10.38 9.03 2.34
N GLN A 89 -9.41 9.79 1.83
CA GLN A 89 -9.13 9.87 0.39
C GLN A 89 -8.68 8.53 -0.17
N LEU A 90 -7.80 7.81 0.53
CA LEU A 90 -7.36 6.47 0.16
C LEU A 90 -8.55 5.50 0.08
N HIS A 91 -9.42 5.48 1.10
CA HIS A 91 -10.61 4.64 1.07
C HIS A 91 -11.52 4.95 -0.13
N PHE A 92 -11.69 6.23 -0.46
CA PHE A 92 -12.46 6.62 -1.63
C PHE A 92 -11.82 6.15 -2.94
N GLN A 93 -10.51 6.34 -3.09
CA GLN A 93 -9.76 5.90 -4.28
C GLN A 93 -9.80 4.38 -4.44
N ILE A 94 -9.59 3.62 -3.36
CA ILE A 94 -9.69 2.16 -3.36
C ILE A 94 -11.07 1.72 -3.83
N LYS A 95 -12.14 2.29 -3.24
CA LYS A 95 -13.51 1.94 -3.62
C LYS A 95 -13.81 2.29 -5.08
N ALA A 96 -13.30 3.42 -5.57
CA ALA A 96 -13.44 3.81 -6.97
C ALA A 96 -12.73 2.81 -7.89
N LEU A 97 -11.48 2.45 -7.58
CA LEU A 97 -10.68 1.47 -8.32
C LEU A 97 -11.32 0.08 -8.32
N GLU A 98 -11.86 -0.37 -7.19
CA GLU A 98 -12.61 -1.63 -7.10
C GLU A 98 -13.81 -1.63 -8.04
N SER A 99 -14.58 -0.54 -8.05
CA SER A 99 -15.75 -0.40 -8.92
C SER A 99 -15.38 -0.38 -10.41
N GLU A 100 -14.28 0.29 -10.76
CA GLU A 100 -13.80 0.37 -12.13
C GLU A 100 -13.25 -0.99 -12.60
N SER A 101 -12.49 -1.66 -11.74
CA SER A 101 -11.93 -2.98 -12.02
C SER A 101 -13.04 -4.00 -12.23
N SER A 102 -14.06 -4.01 -11.35
CA SER A 102 -15.22 -4.89 -11.48
C SER A 102 -15.94 -4.68 -12.82
N LYS A 103 -16.16 -3.42 -13.23
CA LYS A 103 -16.75 -3.12 -14.55
C LYS A 103 -15.90 -3.63 -15.71
N LYS A 104 -14.58 -3.45 -15.65
CA LYS A 104 -13.66 -3.93 -16.68
C LYS A 104 -13.66 -5.45 -16.77
N PHE A 105 -13.70 -6.16 -15.64
CA PHE A 105 -13.78 -7.61 -15.61
C PHE A 105 -15.07 -8.13 -16.25
N ILE A 106 -16.22 -7.51 -15.95
CA ILE A 106 -17.50 -7.86 -16.58
C ILE A 106 -17.42 -7.65 -18.10
N ALA A 107 -16.90 -6.51 -18.55
CA ALA A 107 -16.75 -6.22 -19.97
C ALA A 107 -15.81 -7.22 -20.69
N ILE A 108 -14.73 -7.64 -20.04
CA ILE A 108 -13.81 -8.66 -20.55
C ILE A 108 -14.49 -10.03 -20.66
N ASP A 109 -15.29 -10.40 -19.66
CA ASP A 109 -16.02 -11.68 -19.67
C ASP A 109 -17.07 -11.72 -20.78
N GLU A 110 -17.86 -10.64 -20.92
CA GLU A 110 -18.83 -10.49 -22.00
C GLU A 110 -18.16 -10.54 -23.38
N SER A 111 -17.06 -9.82 -23.55
CA SER A 111 -16.27 -9.84 -24.79
C SER A 111 -15.72 -11.24 -25.09
N SER A 112 -15.25 -11.95 -24.05
CA SER A 112 -14.73 -13.31 -24.19
C SER A 112 -15.83 -14.28 -24.60
N LYS A 113 -17.01 -14.19 -24.00
CA LYS A 113 -18.19 -14.99 -24.36
C LYS A 113 -18.63 -14.72 -25.80
N ASN A 114 -18.68 -13.45 -26.20
CA ASN A 114 -19.01 -13.06 -27.57
C ASN A 114 -18.01 -13.63 -28.59
N ARG A 115 -16.71 -13.56 -28.29
CA ARG A 115 -15.66 -14.14 -29.13
C ARG A 115 -15.81 -15.66 -29.23
N SER A 116 -16.02 -16.36 -28.11
CA SER A 116 -16.21 -17.81 -28.09
C SER A 116 -17.43 -18.22 -28.93
N ASN A 117 -18.55 -17.52 -28.80
CA ASN A 117 -19.75 -17.77 -29.59
C ASN A 117 -19.52 -17.54 -31.08
N ALA A 118 -18.77 -16.49 -31.46
CA ALA A 118 -18.42 -16.23 -32.85
C ALA A 118 -17.56 -17.35 -33.44
N VAL A 119 -16.57 -17.85 -32.67
CA VAL A 119 -15.73 -18.98 -33.08
C VAL A 119 -16.57 -20.25 -33.23
N LEU A 120 -17.46 -20.55 -32.28
CA LEU A 120 -18.34 -21.72 -32.37
C LEU A 120 -19.22 -21.67 -33.63
N LYS A 121 -19.76 -20.49 -33.97
CA LYS A 121 -20.55 -20.28 -35.19
C LYS A 121 -19.73 -20.51 -36.46
N GLN A 122 -18.48 -20.05 -36.48
CA GLN A 122 -17.58 -20.31 -37.62
C GLN A 122 -17.26 -21.78 -37.76
N ILE A 123 -16.98 -22.47 -36.64
CA ILE A 123 -16.73 -23.92 -36.64
C ILE A 123 -17.96 -24.67 -37.16
N SER A 124 -19.17 -24.33 -36.71
CA SER A 124 -20.38 -25.00 -37.20
C SER A 124 -20.60 -24.81 -38.71
N MET A 125 -20.29 -23.61 -39.24
CA MET A 125 -20.34 -23.36 -40.68
C MET A 125 -19.32 -24.20 -41.46
N LEU A 126 -18.09 -24.31 -40.95
CA LEU A 126 -17.05 -25.12 -41.57
C LEU A 126 -17.40 -26.61 -41.57
N ILE A 127 -18.00 -27.12 -40.49
CA ILE A 127 -18.49 -28.50 -40.42
C ILE A 127 -19.54 -28.75 -41.50
N ALA A 128 -20.56 -27.89 -41.61
CA ALA A 128 -21.60 -28.02 -42.62
C ALA A 128 -21.05 -28.00 -44.06
N LEU A 129 -20.10 -27.08 -44.33
CA LEU A 129 -19.43 -27.02 -45.63
C LEU A 129 -18.63 -28.29 -45.92
N ASN A 130 -17.96 -28.84 -44.91
CA ASN A 130 -17.20 -30.08 -45.06
C ASN A 130 -18.11 -31.27 -45.33
N GLU A 131 -19.25 -31.38 -44.64
CA GLU A 131 -20.26 -32.41 -44.90
C GLU A 131 -20.79 -32.34 -46.33
N GLU A 132 -21.10 -31.14 -46.82
CA GLU A 132 -21.53 -30.93 -48.21
C GLU A 132 -20.44 -31.35 -49.21
N ASN A 133 -19.17 -31.00 -48.94
CA ASN A 133 -18.05 -31.39 -49.79
C ASN A 133 -17.84 -32.90 -49.80
N VAL A 134 -17.94 -33.59 -48.66
CA VAL A 134 -17.86 -35.05 -48.57
C VAL A 134 -18.97 -35.70 -49.40
N SER A 135 -20.20 -35.18 -49.33
CA SER A 135 -21.32 -35.67 -50.16
C SER A 135 -21.01 -35.53 -51.65
N LYS A 136 -20.60 -34.34 -52.10
CA LYS A 136 -20.23 -34.09 -53.51
C LYS A 136 -19.09 -34.98 -53.98
N GLN A 137 -18.07 -35.19 -53.16
CA GLN A 137 -16.96 -36.08 -53.49
C GLN A 137 -17.43 -37.53 -53.66
N SER A 138 -18.39 -37.98 -52.84
CA SER A 138 -18.97 -39.33 -52.96
C SER A 138 -19.76 -39.51 -54.26
N GLU A 139 -20.55 -38.51 -54.68
CA GLU A 139 -21.27 -38.52 -55.96
C GLU A 139 -20.31 -38.56 -57.15
N ILE A 140 -19.26 -37.73 -57.13
CA ILE A 140 -18.22 -37.74 -58.17
C ILE A 140 -17.52 -39.11 -58.25
N LEU A 141 -17.24 -39.73 -57.09
CA LEU A 141 -16.60 -41.04 -57.05
C LEU A 141 -17.49 -42.13 -57.68
N GLU A 142 -18.79 -42.11 -57.41
CA GLU A 142 -19.73 -43.05 -58.03
C GLU A 142 -19.85 -42.85 -59.54
N GLU A 143 -19.89 -41.60 -60.01
CA GLU A 143 -19.90 -41.27 -61.44
C GLU A 143 -18.61 -41.75 -62.13
N LEU A 144 -17.44 -41.52 -61.53
CA LEU A 144 -16.16 -42.02 -62.05
C LEU A 144 -16.12 -43.54 -62.12
N LYS A 145 -16.67 -44.24 -61.12
CA LYS A 145 -16.80 -45.71 -61.15
C LYS A 145 -17.69 -46.15 -62.30
N TYR A 146 -18.81 -45.47 -62.54
CA TYR A 146 -19.71 -45.76 -63.66
C TYR A 146 -19.02 -45.55 -65.01
N GLN A 147 -18.37 -44.40 -65.22
CA GLN A 147 -17.61 -44.10 -66.44
C GLN A 147 -16.50 -45.12 -66.68
N ARG A 148 -15.80 -45.56 -65.64
CA ARG A 148 -14.79 -46.63 -65.74
C ARG A 148 -15.41 -47.94 -66.23
N LYS A 149 -16.58 -48.33 -65.71
CA LYS A 149 -17.30 -49.54 -66.16
C LYS A 149 -17.69 -49.44 -67.64
N VAL A 150 -18.28 -48.32 -68.06
CA VAL A 150 -18.67 -48.08 -69.46
C VAL A 150 -17.45 -48.12 -70.39
N THR A 151 -16.37 -47.43 -70.02
CA THR A 151 -15.12 -47.43 -70.79
C THR A 151 -14.55 -48.84 -70.94
N THR A 152 -14.57 -49.62 -69.85
CA THR A 152 -14.10 -51.02 -69.88
C THR A 152 -14.94 -51.86 -70.83
N ALA A 153 -16.26 -51.71 -70.81
CA ALA A 153 -17.17 -52.41 -71.73
C ALA A 153 -16.95 -52.01 -73.21
N ILE A 154 -16.75 -50.72 -73.49
CA ILE A 154 -16.42 -50.23 -74.84
C ILE A 154 -15.11 -50.86 -75.34
N VAL A 155 -14.07 -50.89 -74.50
CA VAL A 155 -12.77 -51.44 -74.85
C VAL A 155 -12.86 -52.94 -75.12
N LEU A 156 -13.62 -53.69 -74.31
CA LEU A 156 -13.88 -55.12 -74.55
C LEU A 156 -14.56 -55.34 -75.90
N HIS A 157 -15.61 -54.58 -76.20
CA HIS A 157 -16.34 -54.66 -77.47
C HIS A 157 -15.47 -54.31 -78.69
N LEU A 158 -14.58 -53.33 -78.55
CA LEU A 158 -13.60 -52.98 -79.59
C LEU A 158 -12.56 -54.08 -79.79
N ASN A 159 -12.12 -54.74 -78.72
CA ASN A 159 -11.19 -55.88 -78.77
C ASN A 159 -11.82 -57.15 -79.37
N GLU A 160 -13.13 -57.33 -79.26
CA GLU A 160 -13.86 -58.41 -79.95
C GLU A 160 -14.03 -58.14 -81.46
N LYS A 161 -14.15 -56.86 -81.86
CA LYS A 161 -14.34 -56.45 -83.26
C LYS A 161 -13.05 -56.21 -84.04
N SER A 162 -11.94 -56.02 -83.35
CA SER A 162 -10.62 -55.79 -83.95
C SER A 162 -9.62 -56.68 -83.23
N GLU A 163 -8.75 -57.40 -83.95
CA GLU A 163 -7.60 -58.12 -83.37
C GLU A 163 -6.56 -57.13 -82.77
N SER A 164 -6.98 -56.17 -81.93
CA SER A 164 -6.18 -55.03 -81.53
C SER A 164 -5.76 -55.08 -80.05
N THR A 165 -4.48 -54.82 -79.83
CA THR A 165 -3.70 -54.91 -78.60
C THR A 165 -4.11 -53.92 -77.48
N VAL A 166 -5.30 -53.32 -77.58
CA VAL A 166 -5.73 -52.13 -76.81
C VAL A 166 -6.11 -52.49 -75.37
N PHE A 167 -6.76 -53.63 -75.15
CA PHE A 167 -7.15 -54.08 -73.81
C PHE A 167 -5.93 -54.33 -72.90
N ASN A 168 -4.87 -54.94 -73.46
CA ASN A 168 -3.64 -55.23 -72.71
C ASN A 168 -2.88 -53.96 -72.30
N LYS A 169 -2.84 -52.92 -73.14
CA LYS A 169 -2.22 -51.63 -72.81
C LYS A 169 -3.00 -50.86 -71.74
N LEU A 170 -4.32 -50.91 -71.77
CA LEU A 170 -5.16 -50.28 -70.75
C LEU A 170 -5.05 -50.97 -69.39
N LYS A 171 -5.01 -52.31 -69.37
CA LYS A 171 -4.79 -53.07 -68.13
C LYS A 171 -3.49 -52.66 -67.43
N GLN A 172 -2.44 -52.39 -68.20
CA GLN A 172 -1.13 -51.94 -67.71
C GLN A 172 -1.09 -50.51 -67.13
N ILE A 173 -2.09 -49.67 -67.44
CA ILE A 173 -2.20 -48.28 -66.96
C ILE A 173 -3.04 -48.19 -65.69
N PHE A 174 -3.96 -49.13 -65.47
CA PHE A 174 -4.98 -49.09 -64.41
C PHE A 174 -4.82 -50.14 -63.30
N GLU A 175 -3.84 -51.04 -63.39
CA GLU A 175 -3.29 -51.90 -62.31
C GLU A 175 -1.98 -51.30 -61.79
#